data_AF-A0A2V7KQ59-F1
#
_entry.id   AF-A0A2V7KQ59-F1
#
_cell.length_a   1.000
_cell.length_b   1.000
_cell.length_c   1.000
_cell.angle_alpha   90.00
_cell.angle_beta   90.00
_cell.angle_gamma   90.00
#
_symmetry.space_group_name_H-M   'P 1'
#
loop_
_entity.id
_entity.type
_entity.pdbx_description
1 polymer ?
#
loop_
_entity_poly.entity_id
_entity_poly.type
_entity_poly.pdbx_seq_one_letter_code
_entity_poly.pdbx_strand_id
1 'polypeptide(L)'
;MGTIFGSLALTAACSNSAGPGSLPSCGARGTQLSLAVAAYASIDPATDSGCVTFPANTAIDTAEYLVLPWSAGGTPGSSTPFTLQSATPLPTIAMQSAASLEPWLSGGAPSPHGQLAVAFDRFLRASAQARRYTLPVRSAAALTAVPSAALSGPPTLGSKRTFKVCANLKCMSFDNVGAVARSVGTHIAIYVDTLAPSPGLTQANLDSLRNVFDTKLYTVDTVAFGHVSDIDSNTVVIVLMTNTVNKLVSTSSCNSTNSYVAGFFFPADLAPGISQNYNNGEIFYSVVADSNGTLSCAHKPSEVNDVTPVTFTHEFQHMINFVEHVLVKGGNTEEGWLDEGLSKYAEEISGRSFGDNAHFSQFAISAVYDGYQYMLNPGRSPLLIPEDTGSLAEVGASWLFTRYIVDQFGDSLAGRLVRTAMTGAANVAAQTGQPFPQTVSRWALANWVSDLPGFTAPSELQYTSWHFRTTFGSLHNQNPTNFPLAYPLVPTFSAGSAVNLSGTLWSGSGAYVRAVQPPSSAAFTLHFSGPSGGPVSPAIVPRLIVLRIR
;
A
#
# COMPACT_ATOMS: atom_id res chain seq x y z
N MET A 1 70.53 2.38 -5.95
CA MET A 1 70.12 3.06 -7.20
C MET A 1 68.63 2.82 -7.43
N GLY A 2 67.83 3.88 -7.34
CA GLY A 2 66.52 4.03 -8.02
C GLY A 2 65.34 3.16 -7.58
N THR A 3 64.70 3.48 -6.46
CA THR A 3 63.30 3.11 -6.17
C THR A 3 62.36 4.13 -6.83
N ILE A 4 61.48 3.67 -7.72
CA ILE A 4 60.45 4.50 -8.37
C ILE A 4 59.29 4.69 -7.38
N PHE A 5 59.13 5.91 -6.86
CA PHE A 5 57.91 6.36 -6.20
C PHE A 5 56.93 6.89 -7.25
N GLY A 6 55.79 6.22 -7.41
CA GLY A 6 54.65 6.75 -8.14
C GLY A 6 53.87 7.73 -7.27
N SER A 7 53.88 9.01 -7.62
CA SER A 7 53.10 10.05 -6.96
C SER A 7 51.61 9.86 -7.24
N LEU A 8 50.83 9.43 -6.24
CA LEU A 8 49.39 9.63 -6.24
C LEU A 8 49.11 11.12 -5.98
N ALA A 9 48.64 11.82 -7.01
CA ALA A 9 48.05 13.14 -6.85
C ALA A 9 46.71 12.99 -6.12
N LEU A 10 46.66 13.32 -4.83
CA LEU A 10 45.40 13.63 -4.17
C LEU A 10 44.87 14.95 -4.76
N THR A 11 43.84 14.86 -5.59
CA THR A 11 42.97 15.99 -5.88
C THR A 11 42.16 16.29 -4.61
N ALA A 12 42.65 17.22 -3.79
CA ALA A 12 41.85 17.85 -2.77
C ALA A 12 40.74 18.66 -3.45
N ALA A 13 39.57 18.04 -3.64
CA ALA A 13 38.37 18.78 -3.95
C ALA A 13 38.00 19.58 -2.69
N CYS A 14 38.36 20.88 -2.68
CA CYS A 14 37.82 21.84 -1.74
C CYS A 14 36.30 21.92 -1.95
N SER A 15 35.54 21.15 -1.17
CA SER A 15 34.13 21.45 -0.97
C SER A 15 34.07 22.67 -0.05
N ASN A 16 33.58 23.79 -0.57
CA ASN A 16 33.17 24.92 0.25
C ASN A 16 32.02 24.42 1.14
N SER A 17 32.35 23.97 2.35
CA SER A 17 31.40 23.73 3.42
C SER A 17 31.02 25.09 3.99
N ALA A 18 30.16 25.82 3.27
CA ALA A 18 29.33 26.82 3.91
C ALA A 18 28.50 26.06 4.95
N GLY A 19 28.73 26.35 6.24
CA GLY A 19 27.83 25.89 7.29
C GLY A 19 26.38 26.32 6.97
N PRO A 20 25.37 25.67 7.56
CA PRO A 20 23.99 26.10 7.35
C PRO A 20 23.91 27.60 7.68
N GLY A 21 23.45 28.40 6.71
CA GLY A 21 23.26 29.83 6.92
C GLY A 21 22.38 30.07 8.14
N SER A 22 22.51 31.24 8.76
CA SER A 22 21.66 31.64 9.90
C SER A 22 20.18 31.43 9.55
N LEU A 23 19.48 30.61 10.33
CA LEU A 23 18.04 30.41 10.15
C LEU A 23 17.32 31.76 10.28
N PRO A 24 16.30 32.03 9.45
CA PRO A 24 15.54 33.26 9.56
C PRO A 24 14.88 33.35 10.95
N SER A 25 14.91 34.53 11.57
CA SER A 25 14.25 34.73 12.87
C SER A 25 12.76 34.44 12.76
N CYS A 26 12.19 33.79 13.79
CA CYS A 26 10.75 33.67 13.94
C CYS A 26 10.13 35.05 14.06
N GLY A 27 9.60 35.59 12.97
CA GLY A 27 8.85 36.83 13.02
C GLY A 27 7.60 36.69 13.91
N ALA A 28 6.74 37.71 13.90
CA ALA A 28 5.52 37.74 14.71
C ALA A 28 4.50 36.61 14.42
N ARG A 29 4.75 35.75 13.44
CA ARG A 29 3.86 34.66 13.03
C ARG A 29 4.20 33.30 13.65
N GLY A 30 5.32 33.16 14.36
CA GLY A 30 5.73 31.87 14.92
C GLY A 30 4.71 31.29 15.91
N THR A 31 4.46 29.99 15.83
CA THR A 31 3.56 29.27 16.74
C THR A 31 4.25 29.05 18.09
N GLN A 32 3.63 29.50 19.18
CA GLN A 32 4.04 29.13 20.53
C GLN A 32 3.27 27.88 20.97
N LEU A 33 3.96 26.76 21.17
CA LEU A 33 3.33 25.53 21.63
C LEU A 33 3.17 25.53 23.15
N SER A 34 2.02 25.06 23.60
CA SER A 34 1.81 24.63 24.97
C SER A 34 0.87 23.43 24.93
N LEU A 35 1.44 22.24 25.10
CA LEU A 35 0.71 20.98 25.02
C LEU A 35 0.70 20.32 26.40
N ALA A 36 -0.46 19.86 26.85
CA ALA A 36 -0.55 18.90 27.94
C ALA A 36 -0.05 17.52 27.46
N VAL A 37 0.28 16.62 28.40
CA VAL A 37 0.58 15.22 28.04
C VAL A 37 -0.60 14.63 27.25
N ALA A 38 -0.29 13.91 26.18
CA ALA A 38 -1.22 13.37 25.19
C ALA A 38 -1.94 14.40 24.29
N ALA A 39 -1.72 15.70 24.49
CA ALA A 39 -2.20 16.72 23.55
C ALA A 39 -1.29 16.84 22.33
N TYR A 40 -1.88 17.08 21.16
CA TYR A 40 -1.16 17.27 19.90
C TYR A 40 -1.65 18.50 19.14
N ALA A 41 -0.81 18.96 18.21
CA ALA A 41 -1.13 19.99 17.22
C ALA A 41 -0.62 19.56 15.83
N SER A 42 -1.35 19.93 14.78
CA SER A 42 -0.91 19.81 13.39
C SER A 42 -0.84 21.21 12.78
N ILE A 43 0.38 21.68 12.54
CA ILE A 43 0.68 23.09 12.27
C ILE A 43 0.98 23.27 10.79
N ASP A 44 0.34 24.25 10.16
CA ASP A 44 0.58 24.60 8.76
C ASP A 44 1.74 25.60 8.66
N PRO A 45 2.90 25.24 8.07
CA PRO A 45 4.05 26.14 7.97
C PRO A 45 3.76 27.39 7.12
N ALA A 46 2.71 27.39 6.29
CA ALA A 46 2.26 28.59 5.58
C ALA A 46 1.67 29.64 6.52
N THR A 47 1.15 29.23 7.69
CA THR A 47 0.50 30.13 8.66
C THR A 47 1.49 30.75 9.64
N ASP A 48 2.57 30.05 9.97
CA ASP A 48 3.56 30.48 10.98
C ASP A 48 4.98 30.68 10.45
N SER A 49 5.13 30.65 9.12
CA SER A 49 6.43 30.70 8.44
C SER A 49 7.36 29.54 8.81
N GLY A 50 6.78 28.40 9.22
CA GLY A 50 7.49 27.20 9.62
C GLY A 50 8.18 27.30 10.97
N CYS A 51 7.93 28.35 11.76
CA CYS A 51 8.56 28.51 13.05
C CYS A 51 7.64 28.08 14.20
N VAL A 52 8.10 27.09 14.97
CA VAL A 52 7.38 26.57 16.14
C VAL A 52 8.29 26.58 17.36
N THR A 53 7.89 27.32 18.40
CA THR A 53 8.62 27.45 19.67
C THR A 53 7.99 26.57 20.74
N PHE A 54 8.84 25.79 21.40
CA PHE A 54 8.52 24.96 22.54
C PHE A 54 8.92 25.71 23.82
N PRO A 55 8.09 25.68 24.87
CA PRO A 55 8.32 26.46 26.08
C PRO A 55 9.53 25.91 26.84
N ALA A 56 10.08 26.69 27.77
CA ALA A 56 11.09 26.17 28.69
C ALA A 56 10.50 25.04 29.54
N ASN A 57 11.29 23.99 29.80
CA ASN A 57 10.84 22.94 30.69
C ASN A 57 11.09 23.35 32.14
N THR A 58 10.05 23.89 32.78
CA THR A 58 10.09 24.27 34.20
C THR A 58 9.72 23.11 35.13
N ALA A 59 9.41 21.92 34.59
CA ALA A 59 9.09 20.75 35.39
C ALA A 59 10.36 20.05 35.90
N ILE A 60 10.18 19.21 36.93
CA ILE A 60 11.25 18.38 37.50
C ILE A 60 11.60 17.16 36.63
N ASP A 61 10.71 16.80 35.71
CA ASP A 61 10.85 15.67 34.79
C ASP A 61 11.19 16.15 33.38
N THR A 62 11.79 15.27 32.58
CA THR A 62 12.06 15.52 31.16
C THR A 62 10.76 15.60 30.37
N ALA A 63 10.57 16.70 29.64
CA ALA A 63 9.53 16.79 28.63
C ALA A 63 9.97 16.07 27.34
N GLU A 64 9.04 15.38 26.69
CA GLU A 64 9.29 14.64 25.46
C GLU A 64 8.18 14.87 24.45
N TYR A 65 8.59 15.18 23.21
CA TYR A 65 7.69 15.42 22.10
C TYR A 65 7.99 14.45 20.96
N LEU A 66 6.93 13.90 20.37
CA LEU A 66 7.00 13.28 19.05
C LEU A 66 6.72 14.36 18.01
N VAL A 67 7.68 14.62 17.13
CA VAL A 67 7.66 15.68 16.12
C VAL A 67 7.77 15.04 14.73
N LEU A 68 6.80 15.33 13.86
CA LEU A 68 6.73 14.79 12.50
C LEU A 68 6.69 15.95 11.49
N PRO A 69 7.75 16.20 10.72
CA PRO A 69 7.60 16.89 9.44
C PRO A 69 6.89 15.93 8.49
N TRP A 70 5.69 16.33 8.04
CA TRP A 70 4.76 15.43 7.37
C TRP A 70 4.11 16.09 6.15
N SER A 71 3.84 15.28 5.13
CA SER A 71 2.94 15.64 4.03
C SER A 71 1.55 15.08 4.34
N ALA A 72 0.58 15.95 4.56
CA ALA A 72 -0.78 15.56 4.94
C ALA A 72 -1.72 15.38 3.72
N GLY A 73 -1.18 15.41 2.50
CA GLY A 73 -1.95 15.28 1.26
C GLY A 73 -1.14 15.69 0.03
N GLY A 74 -1.85 16.19 -0.98
CA GLY A 74 -1.27 16.63 -2.25
C GLY A 74 -1.67 15.73 -3.42
N THR A 75 -1.24 16.10 -4.62
CA THR A 75 -1.38 15.24 -5.80
C THR A 75 -0.51 14.00 -5.59
N PRO A 76 -1.04 12.77 -5.78
CA PRO A 76 -0.24 11.55 -5.70
C PRO A 76 1.10 11.69 -6.43
N GLY A 77 2.18 11.26 -5.77
CA GLY A 77 3.58 11.35 -6.22
C GLY A 77 4.26 12.68 -6.19
N SER A 78 3.56 13.74 -5.80
CA SER A 78 4.24 15.01 -5.56
C SER A 78 5.25 14.84 -4.44
N SER A 79 6.41 15.47 -4.58
CA SER A 79 7.41 15.52 -3.54
C SER A 79 8.09 16.88 -3.47
N THR A 80 8.63 17.20 -2.29
CA THR A 80 9.41 18.42 -2.06
C THR A 80 10.55 18.15 -1.08
N PRO A 81 11.74 18.74 -1.27
CA PRO A 81 12.76 18.72 -0.24
C PRO A 81 12.32 19.56 0.97
N PHE A 82 12.82 19.20 2.15
CA PHE A 82 12.57 19.91 3.40
C PHE A 82 13.79 19.90 4.33
N THR A 83 13.76 20.81 5.30
CA THR A 83 14.61 20.85 6.49
C THR A 83 13.75 21.05 7.73
N LEU A 84 14.14 20.42 8.84
CA LEU A 84 13.61 20.66 10.18
C LEU A 84 14.80 20.92 11.10
N GLN A 85 15.00 22.16 11.51
CA GLN A 85 16.22 22.58 12.20
C GLN A 85 15.92 23.41 13.44
N SER A 86 16.67 23.17 14.51
CA SER A 86 16.69 24.05 15.67
C SER A 86 17.50 25.33 15.39
N ALA A 87 17.19 26.44 16.06
CA ALA A 87 17.89 27.73 15.89
C ALA A 87 19.42 27.68 16.15
N THR A 88 19.91 26.71 16.94
CA THR A 88 21.33 26.44 17.19
C THR A 88 21.68 25.00 16.78
N PRO A 89 21.68 24.66 15.49
CA PRO A 89 21.78 23.27 15.06
C PRO A 89 23.19 22.72 15.35
N LEU A 90 23.27 21.55 16.00
CA LEU A 90 24.46 20.71 16.01
C LEU A 90 24.71 20.13 14.59
N PRO A 91 25.91 19.60 14.27
CA PRO A 91 26.19 18.96 12.99
C PRO A 91 25.10 17.95 12.62
N THR A 92 24.69 17.96 11.35
CA THR A 92 23.52 17.25 10.84
C THR A 92 23.56 15.77 11.22
N ILE A 93 22.52 15.31 11.92
CA ILE A 93 22.23 13.88 12.01
C ILE A 93 21.44 13.57 10.75
N ALA A 94 22.12 13.03 9.73
CA ALA A 94 21.41 12.39 8.62
C ALA A 94 20.42 11.40 9.23
N MET A 95 19.19 11.29 8.69
CA MET A 95 18.28 10.23 9.11
C MET A 95 19.07 8.94 9.19
N GLN A 96 19.06 8.28 10.35
CA GLN A 96 19.45 6.87 10.38
C GLN A 96 18.43 6.19 9.50
N SER A 97 18.80 5.98 8.25
CA SER A 97 18.03 5.16 7.36
C SER A 97 18.14 3.75 7.92
N ALA A 98 17.02 3.05 7.96
CA ALA A 98 17.03 1.59 7.97
C ALA A 98 17.68 1.01 6.69
N ALA A 99 18.46 1.79 5.91
CA ALA A 99 19.21 1.33 4.76
C ALA A 99 20.23 0.24 5.13
N SER A 100 20.65 0.17 6.40
CA SER A 100 21.43 -0.96 6.92
C SER A 100 20.64 -2.28 7.01
N LEU A 101 19.30 -2.22 6.93
CA LEU A 101 18.40 -3.37 6.92
C LEU A 101 17.91 -3.75 5.52
N GLU A 102 18.10 -2.91 4.49
CA GLU A 102 17.74 -3.23 3.08
C GLU A 102 18.31 -4.58 2.58
N PRO A 103 19.55 -4.98 2.92
CA PRO A 103 20.08 -6.29 2.53
C PRO A 103 19.41 -7.50 3.19
N TRP A 104 18.65 -7.30 4.28
CA TRP A 104 17.97 -8.37 5.03
C TRP A 104 16.55 -8.62 4.54
N LEU A 105 15.97 -7.68 3.78
CA LEU A 105 14.58 -7.72 3.32
C LEU A 105 14.39 -8.49 2.00
N SER A 106 15.49 -8.87 1.34
CA SER A 106 15.51 -9.68 0.11
C SER A 106 15.31 -11.18 0.34
N GLY A 107 15.26 -11.63 1.61
CA GLY A 107 14.99 -13.01 2.01
C GLY A 107 13.62 -13.23 2.68
N GLY A 108 12.71 -12.24 2.57
CA GLY A 108 11.40 -12.21 3.24
C GLY A 108 10.54 -13.45 3.01
N ALA A 109 9.52 -13.64 3.87
CA ALA A 109 8.46 -14.64 3.65
C ALA A 109 7.95 -14.50 2.21
N PRO A 110 7.59 -15.60 1.53
CA PRO A 110 7.01 -15.51 0.20
C PRO A 110 5.70 -14.71 0.30
N SER A 111 5.78 -13.40 0.06
CA SER A 111 4.61 -12.62 -0.28
C SER A 111 4.23 -13.04 -1.69
N PRO A 112 2.98 -13.45 -1.94
CA PRO A 112 2.47 -13.64 -3.30
C PRO A 112 2.63 -12.39 -4.17
N HIS A 113 2.86 -11.23 -3.55
CA HIS A 113 3.09 -9.94 -4.20
C HIS A 113 4.57 -9.56 -4.03
N GLY A 114 5.43 -10.01 -4.94
CA GLY A 114 6.77 -9.42 -5.05
C GLY A 114 6.69 -8.07 -5.77
N GLN A 115 7.82 -7.34 -5.86
CA GLN A 115 7.86 -5.98 -6.44
C GLN A 115 7.24 -5.88 -7.85
N LEU A 116 7.33 -6.94 -8.67
CA LEU A 116 6.77 -6.96 -10.02
C LEU A 116 5.24 -7.09 -10.02
N ALA A 117 4.66 -7.80 -9.06
CA ALA A 117 3.20 -7.86 -8.91
C ALA A 117 2.66 -6.47 -8.56
N VAL A 118 3.27 -5.82 -7.56
CA VAL A 118 2.82 -4.47 -7.16
C VAL A 118 3.00 -3.44 -8.29
N ALA A 119 4.00 -3.61 -9.15
CA ALA A 119 4.15 -2.77 -10.34
C ALA A 119 3.04 -3.02 -11.37
N PHE A 120 2.60 -4.27 -11.52
CA PHE A 120 1.51 -4.65 -12.41
C PHE A 120 0.15 -4.17 -11.89
N ASP A 121 -0.14 -4.37 -10.61
CA ASP A 121 -1.40 -3.94 -9.97
C ASP A 121 -1.58 -2.43 -10.14
N ARG A 122 -0.52 -1.65 -9.89
CA ARG A 122 -0.52 -0.20 -10.15
C ARG A 122 -0.77 0.15 -11.60
N PHE A 123 -0.15 -0.56 -12.54
CA PHE A 123 -0.41 -0.33 -13.96
C PHE A 123 -1.89 -0.57 -14.30
N LEU A 124 -2.53 -1.58 -13.72
CA LEU A 124 -3.96 -1.84 -13.92
C LEU A 124 -4.82 -0.69 -13.37
N ARG A 125 -4.50 -0.17 -12.17
CA ARG A 125 -5.18 0.99 -11.57
C ARG A 125 -5.00 2.26 -12.41
N ALA A 126 -3.76 2.54 -12.83
CA ALA A 126 -3.39 3.67 -13.70
C ALA A 126 -4.20 3.68 -15.00
N SER A 127 -4.24 2.52 -15.65
CA SER A 127 -4.93 2.32 -16.92
C SER A 127 -6.43 2.55 -16.76
N ALA A 128 -7.02 2.11 -15.65
CA ALA A 128 -8.42 2.35 -15.35
C ALA A 128 -8.71 3.83 -15.04
N GLN A 129 -7.86 4.50 -14.27
CA GLN A 129 -8.00 5.91 -13.95
C GLN A 129 -7.91 6.79 -15.21
N ALA A 130 -6.95 6.48 -16.09
CA ALA A 130 -6.81 7.16 -17.37
C ALA A 130 -7.86 6.74 -18.41
N ARG A 131 -8.63 5.67 -18.16
CA ARG A 131 -9.51 4.99 -19.14
C ARG A 131 -8.78 4.63 -20.43
N ARG A 132 -7.50 4.25 -20.32
CA ARG A 132 -6.61 3.95 -21.45
C ARG A 132 -6.29 2.46 -21.44
N TYR A 133 -6.87 1.74 -22.39
CA TYR A 133 -6.62 0.32 -22.58
C TYR A 133 -6.13 0.06 -24.00
N THR A 134 -5.06 -0.74 -24.13
CA THR A 134 -4.53 -1.14 -25.44
C THR A 134 -5.50 -2.06 -26.14
N LEU A 135 -6.12 -1.58 -27.23
CA LEU A 135 -7.06 -2.41 -27.99
C LEU A 135 -6.34 -3.64 -28.60
N PRO A 136 -6.86 -4.86 -28.40
CA PRO A 136 -6.30 -6.05 -29.01
C PRO A 136 -6.34 -5.93 -30.55
N VAL A 137 -5.23 -6.22 -31.22
CA VAL A 137 -5.18 -6.24 -32.69
C VAL A 137 -6.12 -7.34 -33.19
N ARG A 138 -7.10 -6.97 -34.02
CA ARG A 138 -7.96 -7.94 -34.71
C ARG A 138 -7.13 -8.67 -35.76
N SER A 139 -6.72 -9.91 -35.48
CA SER A 139 -6.18 -10.80 -36.52
C SER A 139 -7.27 -11.03 -37.57
N ALA A 140 -6.98 -10.74 -38.84
CA ALA A 140 -7.91 -10.88 -39.96
C ALA A 140 -8.36 -12.34 -40.26
N ALA A 141 -7.91 -13.31 -39.47
CA ALA A 141 -8.10 -14.75 -39.68
C ALA A 141 -9.29 -15.37 -38.91
N ALA A 142 -10.25 -14.59 -38.44
CA ALA A 142 -11.49 -15.13 -37.86
C ALA A 142 -12.72 -14.33 -38.31
N LEU A 143 -13.04 -14.40 -39.61
CA LEU A 143 -14.33 -13.95 -40.15
C LEU A 143 -15.48 -14.95 -39.89
N THR A 144 -15.28 -15.96 -39.04
CA THR A 144 -16.37 -16.72 -38.43
C THR A 144 -16.52 -16.29 -36.99
N ALA A 145 -16.99 -15.05 -36.78
CA ALA A 145 -17.57 -14.66 -35.52
C ALA A 145 -18.83 -15.51 -35.32
N VAL A 146 -18.71 -16.61 -34.58
CA VAL A 146 -19.88 -17.19 -33.92
C VAL A 146 -20.43 -16.06 -33.06
N PRO A 147 -21.72 -15.70 -33.17
CA PRO A 147 -22.30 -14.78 -32.21
C PRO A 147 -21.99 -15.35 -30.84
N SER A 148 -21.31 -14.58 -29.99
CA SER A 148 -21.32 -14.90 -28.57
C SER A 148 -22.77 -14.70 -28.16
N ALA A 149 -23.59 -15.73 -28.31
CA ALA A 149 -24.87 -15.79 -27.64
C ALA A 149 -24.54 -15.49 -26.19
N ALA A 150 -25.11 -14.42 -25.63
CA ALA A 150 -25.08 -14.20 -24.21
C ALA A 150 -25.52 -15.53 -23.58
N LEU A 151 -24.58 -16.20 -22.90
CA LEU A 151 -24.92 -17.41 -22.18
C LEU A 151 -25.88 -16.96 -21.09
N SER A 152 -27.17 -17.26 -21.26
CA SER A 152 -28.16 -16.97 -20.23
C SER A 152 -27.96 -17.99 -19.10
N GLY A 153 -27.43 -17.54 -17.97
CA GLY A 153 -27.16 -18.37 -16.80
C GLY A 153 -25.74 -18.95 -16.76
N PRO A 154 -25.42 -19.70 -15.69
CA PRO A 154 -24.07 -20.13 -15.39
C PRO A 154 -23.53 -21.10 -16.44
N PRO A 155 -22.21 -21.09 -16.70
CA PRO A 155 -21.63 -22.01 -17.66
C PRO A 155 -21.83 -23.46 -17.23
N THR A 156 -22.03 -24.35 -18.19
CA THR A 156 -22.11 -25.78 -17.91
C THR A 156 -20.73 -26.33 -17.54
N LEU A 157 -20.67 -27.22 -16.54
CA LEU A 157 -19.45 -27.96 -16.20
C LEU A 157 -18.89 -28.67 -17.44
N GLY A 158 -17.58 -28.53 -17.70
CA GLY A 158 -16.91 -29.07 -18.88
C GLY A 158 -17.04 -28.22 -20.15
N SER A 159 -17.82 -27.13 -20.13
CA SER A 159 -17.89 -26.20 -21.26
C SER A 159 -16.55 -25.55 -21.53
N LYS A 160 -16.27 -25.26 -22.80
CA LYS A 160 -15.05 -24.57 -23.25
C LYS A 160 -15.36 -23.12 -23.56
N ARG A 161 -14.49 -22.21 -23.14
CA ARG A 161 -14.53 -20.78 -23.50
C ARG A 161 -13.11 -20.32 -23.84
N THR A 162 -13.01 -19.40 -24.80
CA THR A 162 -11.76 -18.71 -25.11
C THR A 162 -11.78 -17.35 -24.43
N PHE A 163 -10.69 -17.02 -23.74
CA PHE A 163 -10.53 -15.78 -22.99
C PHE A 163 -9.36 -14.97 -23.56
N LYS A 164 -9.47 -13.64 -23.56
CA LYS A 164 -8.36 -12.74 -23.85
C LYS A 164 -7.67 -12.37 -22.55
N VAL A 165 -6.37 -12.60 -22.43
CA VAL A 165 -5.63 -12.41 -21.18
C VAL A 165 -4.44 -11.50 -21.42
N CYS A 166 -4.20 -10.53 -20.52
CA CYS A 166 -2.97 -9.72 -20.57
C CYS A 166 -1.74 -10.64 -20.56
N ALA A 167 -0.88 -10.50 -21.57
CA ALA A 167 0.30 -11.36 -21.74
C ALA A 167 1.61 -10.68 -21.32
N ASN A 168 1.54 -9.47 -20.76
CA ASN A 168 2.69 -8.77 -20.16
C ASN A 168 2.23 -7.81 -19.04
N LEU A 169 3.17 -7.35 -18.22
CA LEU A 169 2.95 -6.46 -17.07
C LEU A 169 2.45 -5.05 -17.43
N LYS A 170 2.19 -4.75 -18.70
CA LYS A 170 1.63 -3.48 -19.18
C LYS A 170 0.43 -3.70 -20.09
N CYS A 171 -0.16 -4.92 -20.11
CA CYS A 171 -1.28 -5.32 -20.97
C CYS A 171 -1.19 -4.77 -22.41
N MET A 172 0.02 -4.70 -22.97
CA MET A 172 0.22 -4.22 -24.35
C MET A 172 0.07 -5.35 -25.38
N SER A 173 0.09 -6.60 -24.92
CA SER A 173 -0.16 -7.80 -25.71
C SER A 173 -1.15 -8.70 -24.98
N PHE A 174 -1.91 -9.48 -25.74
CA PHE A 174 -2.94 -10.36 -25.22
C PHE A 174 -2.84 -11.76 -25.84
N ASP A 175 -3.00 -12.78 -25.00
CA ASP A 175 -3.14 -14.17 -25.42
C ASP A 175 -4.62 -14.54 -25.53
N ASN A 176 -4.95 -15.42 -26.48
CA ASN A 176 -6.25 -16.10 -26.51
C ASN A 176 -6.10 -17.47 -25.84
N VAL A 177 -6.66 -17.61 -24.65
CA VAL A 177 -6.55 -18.81 -23.81
C VAL A 177 -7.82 -19.65 -23.95
N GLY A 178 -7.70 -20.86 -24.48
CA GLY A 178 -8.77 -21.86 -24.45
C GLY A 178 -8.81 -22.57 -23.10
N ALA A 179 -9.91 -22.46 -22.37
CA ALA A 179 -10.07 -23.04 -21.04
C ALA A 179 -11.37 -23.84 -20.91
N VAL A 180 -11.41 -24.74 -19.92
CA VAL A 180 -12.56 -25.60 -19.60
C VAL A 180 -13.12 -25.21 -18.24
N ALA A 181 -14.45 -25.10 -18.10
CA ALA A 181 -15.11 -24.95 -16.81
C ALA A 181 -14.91 -26.23 -15.99
N ARG A 182 -14.13 -26.17 -14.91
CA ARG A 182 -13.77 -27.32 -14.08
C ARG A 182 -14.52 -27.37 -12.77
N SER A 183 -15.02 -26.25 -12.27
CA SER A 183 -15.93 -26.22 -11.11
C SER A 183 -16.88 -25.05 -11.28
N VAL A 184 -18.17 -25.26 -11.06
CA VAL A 184 -19.21 -24.23 -11.22
C VAL A 184 -20.08 -24.25 -9.97
N GLY A 185 -20.17 -23.09 -9.33
CA GLY A 185 -20.86 -22.85 -8.07
C GLY A 185 -22.06 -21.94 -8.22
N THR A 186 -22.48 -21.37 -7.09
CA THR A 186 -23.61 -20.42 -7.07
C THR A 186 -23.17 -19.03 -7.49
N HIS A 187 -21.96 -18.62 -7.11
CA HIS A 187 -21.42 -17.28 -7.35
C HIS A 187 -20.14 -17.28 -8.17
N ILE A 188 -19.57 -18.45 -8.47
CA ILE A 188 -18.26 -18.59 -9.11
C ILE A 188 -18.22 -19.71 -10.16
N ALA A 189 -17.52 -19.48 -11.27
CA ALA A 189 -17.13 -20.53 -12.21
C ALA A 189 -15.62 -20.53 -12.43
N ILE A 190 -14.96 -21.64 -12.10
CA ILE A 190 -13.51 -21.81 -12.24
C ILE A 190 -13.21 -22.49 -13.58
N TYR A 191 -12.59 -21.73 -14.47
CA TYR A 191 -12.02 -22.19 -15.72
C TYR A 191 -10.53 -22.47 -15.56
N VAL A 192 -10.08 -23.59 -16.12
CA VAL A 192 -8.65 -23.95 -16.16
C VAL A 192 -8.20 -24.04 -17.61
N ASP A 193 -7.09 -23.36 -17.92
CA ASP A 193 -6.42 -23.42 -19.21
C ASP A 193 -6.19 -24.87 -19.65
N THR A 194 -6.57 -25.18 -20.90
CA THR A 194 -6.41 -26.51 -21.49
C THR A 194 -4.95 -26.91 -21.67
N LEU A 195 -4.03 -25.96 -21.62
CA LEU A 195 -2.59 -26.17 -21.69
C LEU A 195 -1.89 -26.14 -20.32
N ALA A 196 -2.65 -26.09 -19.21
CA ALA A 196 -2.07 -26.08 -17.86
C ALA A 196 -1.15 -27.30 -17.61
N PRO A 197 0.04 -27.12 -17.00
CA PRO A 197 0.94 -28.22 -16.69
C PRO A 197 0.31 -29.30 -15.79
N SER A 198 0.84 -30.52 -15.91
CA SER A 198 0.44 -31.65 -15.09
C SER A 198 1.60 -32.12 -14.20
N PRO A 199 1.35 -32.49 -12.93
CA PRO A 199 0.06 -32.47 -12.24
C PRO A 199 -0.38 -31.06 -11.84
N GLY A 200 -1.65 -30.73 -12.14
CA GLY A 200 -2.30 -29.49 -11.70
C GLY A 200 -3.09 -29.66 -10.40
N LEU A 201 -3.97 -28.70 -10.10
CA LEU A 201 -4.97 -28.85 -9.04
C LEU A 201 -5.90 -30.04 -9.31
N THR A 202 -6.21 -30.81 -8.28
CA THR A 202 -7.19 -31.90 -8.37
C THR A 202 -8.61 -31.34 -8.43
N GLN A 203 -9.58 -32.17 -8.85
CA GLN A 203 -10.98 -31.77 -8.82
C GLN A 203 -11.44 -31.38 -7.40
N ALA A 204 -10.99 -32.11 -6.38
CA ALA A 204 -11.29 -31.81 -4.99
C ALA A 204 -10.73 -30.45 -4.55
N ASN A 205 -9.55 -30.05 -5.04
CA ASN A 205 -9.01 -28.72 -4.78
C ASN A 205 -9.90 -27.64 -5.41
N LEU A 206 -10.26 -27.80 -6.69
CA LEU A 206 -11.10 -26.82 -7.40
C LEU A 206 -12.48 -26.70 -6.75
N ASP A 207 -13.08 -27.81 -6.31
CA ASP A 207 -14.36 -27.79 -5.60
C ASP A 207 -14.25 -27.16 -4.21
N SER A 208 -13.11 -27.32 -3.54
CA SER A 208 -12.81 -26.63 -2.27
C SER A 208 -12.68 -25.11 -2.47
N LEU A 209 -11.99 -24.67 -3.52
CA LEU A 209 -11.85 -23.26 -3.89
C LEU A 209 -13.21 -22.64 -4.23
N ARG A 210 -14.02 -23.34 -5.02
CA ARG A 210 -15.41 -22.94 -5.30
C ARG A 210 -16.20 -22.80 -4.00
N ASN A 211 -16.12 -23.81 -3.12
CA ASN A 211 -16.90 -23.84 -1.89
C ASN A 211 -16.53 -22.69 -0.93
N VAL A 212 -15.24 -22.40 -0.75
CA VAL A 212 -14.83 -21.29 0.12
C VAL A 212 -15.29 -19.93 -0.42
N PHE A 213 -15.27 -19.75 -1.75
CA PHE A 213 -15.79 -18.52 -2.35
C PHE A 213 -17.31 -18.40 -2.17
N ASP A 214 -18.07 -19.42 -2.58
CA ASP A 214 -19.53 -19.44 -2.51
C ASP A 214 -20.05 -19.24 -1.07
N THR A 215 -19.44 -19.93 -0.10
CA THR A 215 -19.97 -19.99 1.28
C THR A 215 -19.41 -18.93 2.22
N LYS A 216 -18.30 -18.28 1.84
CA LYS A 216 -17.58 -17.35 2.71
C LYS A 216 -17.25 -16.05 2.00
N LEU A 217 -16.28 -16.10 1.06
CA LEU A 217 -15.63 -14.89 0.54
C LEU A 217 -16.62 -13.98 -0.18
N TYR A 218 -17.52 -14.54 -1.00
CA TYR A 218 -18.53 -13.75 -1.71
C TYR A 218 -19.40 -12.94 -0.74
N THR A 219 -19.87 -13.56 0.34
CA THR A 219 -20.74 -12.89 1.31
C THR A 219 -19.97 -11.86 2.13
N VAL A 220 -18.74 -12.17 2.56
CA VAL A 220 -17.91 -11.23 3.33
C VAL A 220 -17.69 -9.95 2.54
N ASP A 221 -17.23 -10.06 1.30
CA ASP A 221 -16.89 -8.89 0.49
C ASP A 221 -18.14 -8.14 0.03
N THR A 222 -19.22 -8.83 -0.36
CA THR A 222 -20.43 -8.13 -0.81
C THR A 222 -21.17 -7.40 0.32
N VAL A 223 -21.13 -7.94 1.54
CA VAL A 223 -21.67 -7.24 2.73
C VAL A 223 -20.80 -6.03 3.07
N ALA A 224 -19.47 -6.17 3.01
CA ALA A 224 -18.54 -5.11 3.39
C ALA A 224 -18.52 -3.96 2.37
N PHE A 225 -18.46 -4.27 1.07
CA PHE A 225 -18.10 -3.29 0.03
C PHE A 225 -19.26 -2.91 -0.89
N GLY A 226 -20.13 -3.85 -1.29
CA GLY A 226 -21.18 -3.60 -2.28
C GLY A 226 -21.49 -4.79 -3.17
N HIS A 227 -22.01 -4.54 -4.37
CA HIS A 227 -22.42 -5.61 -5.29
C HIS A 227 -21.49 -5.70 -6.50
N VAL A 228 -21.46 -6.88 -7.12
CA VAL A 228 -20.95 -7.04 -8.49
C VAL A 228 -22.05 -6.81 -9.51
N SER A 229 -21.64 -6.55 -10.75
CA SER A 229 -22.53 -6.57 -11.92
C SER A 229 -22.71 -7.99 -12.46
N ASP A 230 -23.49 -8.13 -13.53
CA ASP A 230 -23.61 -9.33 -14.35
C ASP A 230 -23.78 -8.92 -15.81
N ILE A 231 -22.75 -8.30 -16.39
CA ILE A 231 -22.86 -7.66 -17.72
C ILE A 231 -22.96 -8.66 -18.87
N ASP A 232 -22.59 -9.91 -18.64
CA ASP A 232 -22.75 -11.02 -19.61
C ASP A 232 -23.89 -11.97 -19.29
N SER A 233 -24.67 -11.70 -18.24
CA SER A 233 -25.88 -12.44 -17.85
C SER A 233 -25.62 -13.93 -17.55
N ASN A 234 -24.40 -14.23 -17.07
CA ASN A 234 -23.98 -15.58 -16.74
C ASN A 234 -24.20 -15.90 -15.24
N THR A 235 -24.58 -14.93 -14.42
CA THR A 235 -24.91 -15.05 -12.98
C THR A 235 -23.75 -15.40 -12.03
N VAL A 236 -22.52 -15.51 -12.52
CA VAL A 236 -21.34 -15.92 -11.74
C VAL A 236 -20.12 -15.03 -12.02
N VAL A 237 -19.23 -14.91 -11.05
CA VAL A 237 -17.89 -14.40 -11.32
C VAL A 237 -17.03 -15.52 -11.91
N ILE A 238 -16.34 -15.24 -13.01
CA ILE A 238 -15.42 -16.21 -13.63
C ILE A 238 -14.03 -16.06 -13.05
N VAL A 239 -13.44 -17.19 -12.69
CA VAL A 239 -12.00 -17.30 -12.42
C VAL A 239 -11.35 -18.03 -13.56
N LEU A 240 -10.38 -17.38 -14.23
CA LEU A 240 -9.54 -18.05 -15.21
C LEU A 240 -8.16 -18.35 -14.60
N MET A 241 -7.92 -19.62 -14.30
CA MET A 241 -6.59 -20.12 -13.95
C MET A 241 -5.82 -20.42 -15.24
N THR A 242 -4.75 -19.67 -15.54
CA THR A 242 -4.07 -19.77 -16.83
C THR A 242 -2.55 -19.67 -16.78
N ASN A 243 -1.90 -20.37 -17.72
CA ASN A 243 -0.47 -20.29 -17.98
C ASN A 243 0.00 -18.86 -18.28
N THR A 244 -0.85 -18.05 -18.90
CA THR A 244 -0.51 -16.67 -19.28
C THR A 244 -0.20 -15.84 -18.03
N VAL A 245 -0.90 -16.07 -16.91
CA VAL A 245 -0.62 -15.38 -15.64
C VAL A 245 0.74 -15.81 -15.09
N ASN A 246 1.06 -17.12 -15.07
CA ASN A 246 2.39 -17.60 -14.66
C ASN A 246 3.51 -16.96 -15.49
N LYS A 247 3.28 -16.71 -16.79
CA LYS A 247 4.26 -16.14 -17.73
C LYS A 247 4.40 -14.62 -17.66
N LEU A 248 3.56 -13.91 -16.90
CA LEU A 248 3.66 -12.45 -16.75
C LEU A 248 5.02 -12.02 -16.22
N VAL A 249 5.61 -12.83 -15.34
CA VAL A 249 6.98 -12.66 -14.87
C VAL A 249 7.87 -13.69 -15.55
N SER A 250 9.01 -13.27 -16.10
CA SER A 250 9.96 -14.20 -16.73
C SER A 250 10.65 -15.10 -15.70
N THR A 251 11.07 -16.30 -16.10
CA THR A 251 11.88 -17.20 -15.24
C THR A 251 13.12 -16.50 -14.68
N SER A 252 13.78 -15.66 -15.47
CA SER A 252 14.96 -14.89 -15.01
C SER A 252 14.61 -13.91 -13.89
N SER A 253 13.47 -13.23 -14.00
CA SER A 253 13.01 -12.26 -13.00
C SER A 253 12.49 -12.97 -11.75
N CYS A 254 11.77 -14.08 -11.91
CA CYS A 254 11.39 -14.95 -10.80
C CYS A 254 12.62 -15.40 -10.00
N ASN A 255 13.63 -15.95 -10.68
CA ASN A 255 14.84 -16.46 -10.00
C ASN A 255 15.65 -15.37 -9.29
N SER A 256 15.63 -14.13 -9.79
CA SER A 256 16.40 -13.02 -9.20
C SER A 256 15.65 -12.24 -8.12
N THR A 257 14.32 -12.24 -8.12
CA THR A 257 13.50 -11.42 -7.22
C THR A 257 12.54 -12.21 -6.34
N ASN A 258 12.36 -13.51 -6.61
CA ASN A 258 11.32 -14.35 -6.02
C ASN A 258 9.90 -13.75 -6.15
N SER A 259 9.65 -12.98 -7.21
CA SER A 259 8.38 -12.30 -7.49
C SER A 259 7.60 -13.02 -8.58
N TYR A 260 6.28 -13.08 -8.43
CA TYR A 260 5.33 -13.52 -9.46
C TYR A 260 4.01 -12.75 -9.29
N VAL A 261 3.13 -12.79 -10.28
CA VAL A 261 1.76 -12.28 -10.19
C VAL A 261 0.86 -13.45 -9.82
N ALA A 262 0.21 -13.43 -8.65
CA ALA A 262 -0.68 -14.51 -8.22
C ALA A 262 -2.02 -14.49 -8.96
N GLY A 263 -2.54 -13.30 -9.24
CA GLY A 263 -3.76 -13.05 -9.98
C GLY A 263 -3.94 -11.57 -10.26
N PHE A 264 -5.03 -11.23 -10.97
CA PHE A 264 -5.43 -9.84 -11.19
C PHE A 264 -6.88 -9.75 -11.66
N PHE A 265 -7.55 -8.64 -11.33
CA PHE A 265 -8.75 -8.14 -11.99
C PHE A 265 -8.37 -7.13 -13.07
N PHE A 266 -8.93 -7.28 -14.28
CA PHE A 266 -8.69 -6.35 -15.38
C PHE A 266 -9.92 -5.47 -15.65
N PRO A 267 -9.89 -4.17 -15.30
CA PRO A 267 -11.04 -3.28 -15.47
C PRO A 267 -11.58 -3.18 -16.90
N ALA A 268 -10.74 -3.43 -17.92
CA ALA A 268 -11.18 -3.39 -19.31
C ALA A 268 -12.21 -4.47 -19.65
N ASP A 269 -12.31 -5.56 -18.89
CA ASP A 269 -13.34 -6.58 -19.07
C ASP A 269 -14.75 -6.09 -18.70
N LEU A 270 -14.85 -5.04 -17.88
CA LEU A 270 -16.10 -4.41 -17.44
C LEU A 270 -16.31 -2.97 -17.95
N ALA A 271 -15.26 -2.33 -18.48
CA ALA A 271 -15.29 -0.92 -18.83
C ALA A 271 -16.38 -0.57 -19.87
N PRO A 272 -17.29 0.39 -19.57
CA PRO A 272 -18.37 0.78 -20.48
C PRO A 272 -17.86 1.18 -21.88
N GLY A 273 -18.49 0.61 -22.92
CA GLY A 273 -18.12 0.88 -24.32
C GLY A 273 -16.80 0.27 -24.79
N ILE A 274 -16.05 -0.38 -23.88
CA ILE A 274 -14.74 -0.96 -24.15
C ILE A 274 -14.75 -2.49 -24.00
N SER A 275 -15.49 -3.00 -23.01
CA SER A 275 -15.55 -4.41 -22.59
C SER A 275 -15.74 -5.43 -23.73
N GLN A 276 -16.52 -5.07 -24.76
CA GLN A 276 -16.77 -5.90 -25.94
C GLN A 276 -15.52 -6.20 -26.78
N ASN A 277 -14.45 -5.40 -26.62
CA ASN A 277 -13.16 -5.68 -27.24
C ASN A 277 -12.32 -6.69 -26.45
N TYR A 278 -12.71 -7.01 -25.22
CA TYR A 278 -12.06 -7.95 -24.30
C TYR A 278 -12.97 -9.15 -24.05
N ASN A 279 -13.20 -9.54 -22.79
CA ASN A 279 -14.02 -10.69 -22.44
C ASN A 279 -15.47 -10.35 -22.10
N ASN A 280 -15.78 -9.06 -21.90
CA ASN A 280 -17.11 -8.56 -21.55
C ASN A 280 -17.75 -9.37 -20.41
N GLY A 281 -17.20 -9.32 -19.20
CA GLY A 281 -17.75 -10.05 -18.07
C GLY A 281 -16.93 -9.88 -16.79
N GLU A 282 -17.52 -10.31 -15.68
CA GLU A 282 -16.93 -10.31 -14.34
C GLU A 282 -15.88 -11.43 -14.25
N ILE A 283 -14.63 -11.08 -14.57
CA ILE A 283 -13.51 -12.03 -14.59
C ILE A 283 -12.36 -11.53 -13.73
N PHE A 284 -11.79 -12.43 -12.94
CA PHE A 284 -10.41 -12.27 -12.47
C PHE A 284 -9.57 -13.49 -12.83
N TYR A 285 -8.27 -13.28 -12.93
CA TYR A 285 -7.29 -14.23 -13.45
C TYR A 285 -6.40 -14.72 -12.33
N SER A 286 -5.93 -15.97 -12.41
CA SER A 286 -4.95 -16.50 -11.46
C SER A 286 -3.93 -17.43 -12.12
N VAL A 287 -2.83 -17.69 -11.41
CA VAL A 287 -1.87 -18.72 -11.79
C VAL A 287 -2.48 -20.11 -11.81
N VAL A 288 -1.86 -21.02 -12.58
CA VAL A 288 -2.01 -22.47 -12.44
C VAL A 288 -0.84 -23.06 -11.66
N ALA A 289 -1.01 -24.30 -11.20
CA ALA A 289 0.10 -25.07 -10.64
C ALA A 289 1.08 -25.49 -11.75
N ASP A 290 2.38 -25.36 -11.47
CA ASP A 290 3.49 -25.73 -12.33
C ASP A 290 4.67 -26.12 -11.43
N SER A 291 4.65 -27.35 -10.91
CA SER A 291 5.63 -27.80 -9.92
C SER A 291 7.07 -27.85 -10.46
N ASN A 292 7.22 -27.89 -11.78
CA ASN A 292 8.52 -27.97 -12.44
C ASN A 292 9.05 -26.59 -12.88
N GLY A 293 8.29 -25.50 -12.68
CA GLY A 293 8.68 -24.15 -13.09
C GLY A 293 8.96 -24.02 -14.59
N THR A 294 8.18 -24.73 -15.41
CA THR A 294 8.31 -24.71 -16.87
C THR A 294 7.78 -23.42 -17.51
N LEU A 295 6.90 -22.70 -16.80
CA LEU A 295 6.29 -21.44 -17.24
C LEU A 295 7.04 -20.23 -16.69
N SER A 296 7.42 -20.27 -15.41
CA SER A 296 8.19 -19.22 -14.71
C SER A 296 8.62 -19.73 -13.31
N CYS A 297 8.11 -19.12 -12.23
CA CYS A 297 8.23 -19.65 -10.88
C CYS A 297 7.56 -21.03 -10.75
N ALA A 298 8.20 -21.91 -9.99
CA ALA A 298 7.59 -23.18 -9.64
C ALA A 298 6.49 -22.96 -8.60
N HIS A 299 5.31 -23.51 -8.85
CA HIS A 299 4.17 -23.46 -7.92
C HIS A 299 3.58 -24.85 -7.75
N LYS A 300 3.60 -25.38 -6.53
CA LYS A 300 2.97 -26.67 -6.22
C LYS A 300 1.45 -26.53 -6.19
N PRO A 301 0.69 -27.59 -6.50
CA PRO A 301 -0.76 -27.60 -6.32
C PRO A 301 -1.21 -27.16 -4.92
N SER A 302 -0.49 -27.55 -3.86
CA SER A 302 -0.81 -27.11 -2.49
C SER A 302 -0.63 -25.60 -2.31
N GLU A 303 0.47 -25.03 -2.82
CA GLU A 303 0.75 -23.59 -2.71
C GLU A 303 -0.30 -22.78 -3.48
N VAL A 304 -0.68 -23.21 -4.68
CA VAL A 304 -1.76 -22.56 -5.44
C VAL A 304 -3.08 -22.67 -4.67
N ASN A 305 -3.42 -23.84 -4.13
CA ASN A 305 -4.64 -24.04 -3.36
C ASN A 305 -4.70 -23.17 -2.09
N ASP A 306 -3.55 -22.90 -1.47
CA ASP A 306 -3.45 -22.09 -0.25
C ASP A 306 -3.48 -20.58 -0.54
N VAL A 307 -2.86 -20.11 -1.63
CA VAL A 307 -2.81 -18.68 -1.96
C VAL A 307 -4.10 -18.20 -2.65
N THR A 308 -4.70 -19.05 -3.47
CA THR A 308 -5.83 -18.67 -4.34
C THR A 308 -7.04 -18.07 -3.58
N PRO A 309 -7.46 -18.57 -2.40
CA PRO A 309 -8.54 -17.94 -1.63
C PRO A 309 -8.24 -16.49 -1.22
N VAL A 310 -6.98 -16.16 -0.93
CA VAL A 310 -6.55 -14.79 -0.60
C VAL A 310 -6.62 -13.91 -1.84
N THR A 311 -6.12 -14.41 -2.98
CA THR A 311 -6.24 -13.73 -4.28
C THR A 311 -7.71 -13.51 -4.67
N PHE A 312 -8.60 -14.46 -4.40
CA PHE A 312 -10.01 -14.34 -4.74
C PHE A 312 -10.67 -13.14 -4.05
N THR A 313 -10.50 -12.98 -2.73
CA THR A 313 -11.09 -11.84 -2.01
C THR A 313 -10.43 -10.51 -2.42
N HIS A 314 -9.12 -10.51 -2.67
CA HIS A 314 -8.41 -9.33 -3.14
C HIS A 314 -8.94 -8.82 -4.50
N GLU A 315 -8.97 -9.68 -5.52
CA GLU A 315 -9.42 -9.30 -6.86
C GLU A 315 -10.93 -9.06 -6.93
N PHE A 316 -11.69 -9.77 -6.11
CA PHE A 316 -13.14 -9.55 -6.00
C PHE A 316 -13.46 -8.19 -5.37
N GLN A 317 -12.67 -7.72 -4.40
CA GLN A 317 -12.80 -6.37 -3.87
C GLN A 317 -12.56 -5.33 -4.99
N HIS A 318 -11.48 -5.45 -5.77
CA HIS A 318 -11.22 -4.54 -6.89
C HIS A 318 -12.37 -4.51 -7.90
N MET A 319 -12.97 -5.67 -8.18
CA MET A 319 -14.12 -5.78 -9.06
C MET A 319 -15.34 -5.05 -8.48
N ILE A 320 -15.72 -5.30 -7.23
CA ILE A 320 -16.83 -4.60 -6.56
C ILE A 320 -16.56 -3.09 -6.55
N ASN A 321 -15.33 -2.68 -6.25
CA ASN A 321 -14.91 -1.29 -6.23
C ASN A 321 -15.15 -0.62 -7.60
N PHE A 322 -14.65 -1.24 -8.67
CA PHE A 322 -14.88 -0.74 -10.02
C PHE A 322 -16.36 -0.70 -10.40
N VAL A 323 -17.12 -1.76 -10.09
CA VAL A 323 -18.56 -1.83 -10.37
C VAL A 323 -19.31 -0.70 -9.69
N GLU A 324 -19.12 -0.51 -8.38
CA GLU A 324 -19.83 0.50 -7.62
C GLU A 324 -19.45 1.91 -8.10
N HIS A 325 -18.15 2.23 -8.19
CA HIS A 325 -17.70 3.55 -8.63
C HIS A 325 -18.08 3.87 -10.08
N VAL A 326 -17.86 2.94 -11.01
CA VAL A 326 -17.94 3.22 -12.46
C VAL A 326 -19.30 2.83 -13.04
N LEU A 327 -19.80 1.63 -12.75
CA LEU A 327 -21.04 1.14 -13.36
C LEU A 327 -22.29 1.63 -12.63
N VAL A 328 -22.28 1.62 -11.30
CA VAL A 328 -23.44 2.02 -10.48
C VAL A 328 -23.49 3.53 -10.31
N LYS A 329 -22.37 4.17 -9.99
CA LYS A 329 -22.32 5.62 -9.72
C LYS A 329 -21.95 6.46 -10.94
N GLY A 330 -21.49 5.88 -12.04
CA GLY A 330 -21.10 6.61 -13.24
C GLY A 330 -19.86 7.51 -13.05
N GLY A 331 -19.06 7.24 -12.02
CA GLY A 331 -17.91 8.04 -11.61
C GLY A 331 -16.59 7.61 -12.26
N ASN A 332 -15.50 7.94 -11.58
CA ASN A 332 -14.16 7.43 -11.88
C ASN A 332 -13.83 6.26 -10.96
N THR A 333 -12.92 5.38 -11.39
CA THR A 333 -12.34 4.37 -10.49
C THR A 333 -11.70 5.03 -9.27
N GLU A 334 -11.72 4.32 -8.14
CA GLU A 334 -11.04 4.76 -6.92
C GLU A 334 -9.54 4.98 -7.15
N GLU A 335 -8.93 5.90 -6.40
CA GLU A 335 -7.48 6.12 -6.41
C GLU A 335 -6.76 4.86 -5.93
N GLY A 336 -5.69 4.48 -6.63
CA GLY A 336 -5.03 3.18 -6.43
C GLY A 336 -4.62 2.91 -4.98
N TRP A 337 -4.14 3.92 -4.24
CA TRP A 337 -3.76 3.71 -2.84
C TRP A 337 -4.94 3.32 -1.94
N LEU A 338 -6.15 3.82 -2.20
CA LEU A 338 -7.33 3.51 -1.42
C LEU A 338 -7.98 2.20 -1.90
N ASP A 339 -7.98 1.96 -3.22
CA ASP A 339 -8.38 0.68 -3.82
C ASP A 339 -7.56 -0.49 -3.24
N GLU A 340 -6.23 -0.40 -3.28
CA GLU A 340 -5.33 -1.41 -2.69
C GLU A 340 -5.51 -1.56 -1.17
N GLY A 341 -5.71 -0.45 -0.45
CA GLY A 341 -5.94 -0.48 0.98
C GLY A 341 -7.23 -1.22 1.35
N LEU A 342 -8.29 -1.05 0.56
CA LEU A 342 -9.56 -1.75 0.71
C LEU A 342 -9.45 -3.23 0.30
N SER A 343 -8.67 -3.58 -0.73
CA SER A 343 -8.38 -4.98 -1.07
C SER A 343 -7.60 -5.71 0.03
N LYS A 344 -6.58 -5.06 0.62
CA LYS A 344 -5.88 -5.63 1.80
C LYS A 344 -6.77 -5.71 3.03
N TYR A 345 -7.72 -4.77 3.17
CA TYR A 345 -8.75 -4.88 4.20
C TYR A 345 -9.71 -6.05 3.95
N ALA A 346 -10.07 -6.35 2.69
CA ALA A 346 -10.86 -7.52 2.31
C ALA A 346 -10.18 -8.84 2.70
N GLU A 347 -8.87 -8.97 2.43
CA GLU A 347 -8.06 -10.08 2.90
C GLU A 347 -8.18 -10.24 4.43
N GLU A 348 -7.98 -9.16 5.20
CA GLU A 348 -8.05 -9.18 6.66
C GLU A 348 -9.41 -9.66 7.17
N ILE A 349 -10.52 -9.07 6.69
CA ILE A 349 -11.86 -9.43 7.18
C ILE A 349 -12.26 -10.84 6.73
N SER A 350 -11.83 -11.28 5.55
CA SER A 350 -11.98 -12.66 5.08
C SER A 350 -11.26 -13.62 6.02
N GLY A 351 -10.00 -13.34 6.37
CA GLY A 351 -9.24 -14.13 7.35
C GLY A 351 -9.93 -14.20 8.72
N ARG A 352 -10.38 -13.05 9.25
CA ARG A 352 -11.11 -12.99 10.54
C ARG A 352 -12.40 -13.80 10.52
N SER A 353 -13.08 -13.85 9.38
CA SER A 353 -14.38 -14.49 9.26
C SER A 353 -14.34 -16.00 9.55
N PHE A 354 -13.20 -16.66 9.40
CA PHE A 354 -13.04 -18.09 9.71
C PHE A 354 -13.06 -18.39 11.21
N GLY A 355 -12.68 -17.43 12.05
CA GLY A 355 -12.69 -17.59 13.51
C GLY A 355 -11.53 -18.42 14.08
N ASP A 356 -10.49 -18.69 13.29
CA ASP A 356 -9.27 -19.35 13.73
C ASP A 356 -7.99 -18.65 13.27
N ASN A 357 -6.90 -18.90 14.01
CA ASN A 357 -5.62 -18.23 13.78
C ASN A 357 -4.91 -18.68 12.50
N ALA A 358 -5.18 -19.89 12.00
CA ALA A 358 -4.49 -20.40 10.82
C ALA A 358 -4.99 -19.67 9.57
N HIS A 359 -6.31 -19.58 9.38
CA HIS A 359 -6.88 -18.79 8.29
C HIS A 359 -6.64 -17.30 8.46
N PHE A 360 -6.73 -16.76 9.69
CA PHE A 360 -6.40 -15.36 9.90
C PHE A 360 -4.94 -15.06 9.49
N SER A 361 -3.99 -15.91 9.89
CA SER A 361 -2.60 -15.76 9.48
C SER A 361 -2.43 -15.92 7.96
N GLN A 362 -3.09 -16.90 7.34
CA GLN A 362 -3.01 -17.14 5.90
C GLN A 362 -3.40 -15.90 5.09
N PHE A 363 -4.48 -15.21 5.48
CA PHE A 363 -5.00 -14.06 4.76
C PHE A 363 -4.30 -12.75 5.14
N ALA A 364 -4.00 -12.53 6.43
CA ALA A 364 -3.53 -11.22 6.89
C ALA A 364 -2.00 -11.05 6.88
N ILE A 365 -1.21 -12.14 6.85
CA ILE A 365 0.23 -12.04 7.08
C ILE A 365 0.96 -11.18 6.05
N SER A 366 0.53 -11.19 4.79
CA SER A 366 1.11 -10.35 3.74
C SER A 366 0.88 -8.86 4.04
N ALA A 367 -0.35 -8.46 4.37
CA ALA A 367 -0.66 -7.09 4.77
C ALA A 367 0.14 -6.65 6.01
N VAL A 368 0.27 -7.54 7.01
CA VAL A 368 1.07 -7.31 8.22
C VAL A 368 2.56 -7.11 7.88
N TYR A 369 3.12 -7.94 7.01
CA TYR A 369 4.51 -7.81 6.57
C TYR A 369 4.73 -6.52 5.78
N ASP A 370 3.83 -6.19 4.85
CA ASP A 370 3.90 -4.95 4.08
C ASP A 370 3.79 -3.72 4.98
N GLY A 371 2.91 -3.74 5.99
CA GLY A 371 2.82 -2.71 7.02
C GLY A 371 4.08 -2.59 7.87
N TYR A 372 4.76 -3.72 8.15
CA TYR A 372 6.07 -3.70 8.79
C TYR A 372 7.12 -3.02 7.89
N GLN A 373 7.13 -3.32 6.58
CA GLN A 373 8.02 -2.68 5.60
C GLN A 373 7.79 -1.17 5.52
N TYR A 374 6.54 -0.71 5.53
CA TYR A 374 6.18 0.71 5.62
C TYR A 374 6.83 1.38 6.83
N MET A 375 6.64 0.80 8.00
CA MET A 375 7.06 1.38 9.26
C MET A 375 8.58 1.45 9.44
N LEU A 376 9.36 0.67 8.67
CA LEU A 376 10.83 0.80 8.65
C LEU A 376 11.28 2.15 8.07
N ASN A 377 10.54 2.70 7.09
CA ASN A 377 10.88 3.98 6.48
C ASN A 377 9.66 4.72 5.89
N PRO A 378 8.79 5.28 6.74
CA PRO A 378 7.59 6.00 6.29
C PRO A 378 7.90 7.21 5.39
N GLY A 379 9.12 7.75 5.45
CA GLY A 379 9.52 8.89 4.64
C GLY A 379 9.70 8.55 3.16
N ARG A 380 10.11 7.31 2.84
CA ARG A 380 10.35 6.82 1.46
C ARG A 380 9.15 6.11 0.84
N SER A 381 8.12 5.82 1.62
CA SER A 381 6.94 5.07 1.19
C SER A 381 5.70 5.94 1.30
N PRO A 382 5.35 6.74 0.28
CA PRO A 382 4.17 7.60 0.32
C PRO A 382 2.87 6.80 0.41
N LEU A 383 1.91 7.30 1.19
CA LEU A 383 0.53 6.81 1.15
C LEU A 383 -0.13 7.13 -0.20
N LEU A 384 0.03 8.37 -0.70
CA LEU A 384 -0.58 8.79 -1.96
C LEU A 384 0.37 8.48 -3.12
N ILE A 385 0.24 7.29 -3.69
CA ILE A 385 1.17 6.76 -4.70
C ILE A 385 0.76 7.23 -6.11
N PRO A 386 1.69 7.76 -6.94
CA PRO A 386 1.39 8.37 -8.25
C PRO A 386 1.27 7.47 -9.46
N GLU A 387 1.84 6.25 -9.45
CA GLU A 387 2.13 5.32 -10.56
C GLU A 387 3.63 4.96 -10.71
N ASP A 388 3.92 3.71 -11.14
CA ASP A 388 5.18 3.12 -11.68
C ASP A 388 6.48 3.00 -10.84
N THR A 389 6.52 3.31 -9.54
CA THR A 389 7.73 3.06 -8.71
C THR A 389 7.54 2.12 -7.52
N GLY A 390 6.32 1.68 -7.28
CA GLY A 390 5.97 1.54 -5.90
C GLY A 390 6.34 0.19 -5.25
N SER A 391 6.56 0.26 -3.95
CA SER A 391 7.07 -0.83 -3.12
C SER A 391 5.96 -1.54 -2.34
N LEU A 392 6.27 -2.71 -1.76
CA LEU A 392 5.43 -3.38 -0.77
C LEU A 392 5.14 -2.49 0.44
N ALA A 393 6.11 -1.66 0.83
CA ALA A 393 5.96 -0.70 1.92
C ALA A 393 4.85 0.33 1.64
N GLU A 394 4.57 0.67 0.39
CA GLU A 394 3.47 1.58 0.09
C GLU A 394 2.10 0.89 0.16
N VAL A 395 2.01 -0.38 -0.24
CA VAL A 395 0.81 -1.22 -0.02
C VAL A 395 0.54 -1.36 1.49
N GLY A 396 1.61 -1.53 2.27
CA GLY A 396 1.54 -1.51 3.73
C GLY A 396 0.98 -0.21 4.29
N ALA A 397 1.37 0.93 3.72
CA ALA A 397 0.83 2.24 4.09
C ALA A 397 -0.68 2.29 3.83
N SER A 398 -1.13 1.84 2.65
CA SER A 398 -2.53 1.76 2.26
C SER A 398 -3.36 0.90 3.20
N TRP A 399 -2.88 -0.29 3.57
CA TRP A 399 -3.56 -1.17 4.53
C TRP A 399 -3.63 -0.53 5.93
N LEU A 400 -2.50 -0.06 6.46
CA LEU A 400 -2.46 0.58 7.78
C LEU A 400 -3.39 1.78 7.87
N PHE A 401 -3.41 2.64 6.84
CA PHE A 401 -4.32 3.77 6.78
C PHE A 401 -5.78 3.34 6.73
N THR A 402 -6.12 2.37 5.87
CA THR A 402 -7.48 1.81 5.76
C THR A 402 -7.94 1.22 7.08
N ARG A 403 -7.09 0.39 7.71
CA ARG A 403 -7.36 -0.20 9.02
C ARG A 403 -7.59 0.85 10.09
N TYR A 404 -6.77 1.91 10.12
CA TYR A 404 -6.94 3.03 11.04
C TYR A 404 -8.29 3.71 10.84
N ILE A 405 -8.66 4.11 9.62
CA ILE A 405 -9.93 4.82 9.40
C ILE A 405 -11.14 3.92 9.69
N VAL A 406 -11.07 2.61 9.41
CA VAL A 406 -12.16 1.71 9.78
C VAL A 406 -12.29 1.58 11.30
N ASP A 407 -11.19 1.49 12.04
CA ASP A 407 -11.22 1.49 13.52
C ASP A 407 -11.85 2.77 14.09
N GLN A 408 -11.58 3.92 13.44
CA GLN A 408 -12.04 5.22 13.91
C GLN A 408 -13.49 5.57 13.52
N PHE A 409 -13.98 5.06 12.39
CA PHE A 409 -15.28 5.45 11.84
C PHE A 409 -16.24 4.26 11.61
N GLY A 410 -15.86 3.07 12.07
CA GLY A 410 -16.66 1.85 12.10
C GLY A 410 -16.64 1.02 10.82
N ASP A 411 -16.98 -0.27 10.94
CA ASP A 411 -16.89 -1.27 9.87
C ASP A 411 -17.64 -0.91 8.59
N SER A 412 -18.75 -0.16 8.72
CA SER A 412 -19.55 0.30 7.58
C SER A 412 -18.85 1.35 6.71
N LEU A 413 -17.73 1.93 7.16
CA LEU A 413 -16.96 2.91 6.40
C LEU A 413 -16.47 2.34 5.07
N ALA A 414 -15.97 1.11 5.05
CA ALA A 414 -15.43 0.49 3.84
C ALA A 414 -16.45 0.50 2.69
N GLY A 415 -17.69 0.07 2.95
CA GLY A 415 -18.77 0.13 1.97
C GLY A 415 -19.27 1.54 1.66
N ARG A 416 -19.06 2.53 2.52
CA ARG A 416 -19.34 3.95 2.19
C ARG A 416 -18.28 4.53 1.25
N LEU A 417 -17.02 4.14 1.43
CA LEU A 417 -15.91 4.53 0.57
C LEU A 417 -16.06 3.93 -0.83
N VAL A 418 -16.62 2.71 -0.95
CA VAL A 418 -16.85 2.06 -2.25
C VAL A 418 -18.13 2.54 -2.96
N ARG A 419 -19.23 2.76 -2.23
CA ARG A 419 -20.55 3.05 -2.83
C ARG A 419 -20.80 4.53 -3.07
N THR A 420 -19.87 5.19 -3.77
CA THR A 420 -19.86 6.64 -4.00
C THR A 420 -19.19 6.99 -5.33
N ALA A 421 -19.45 8.20 -5.86
CA ALA A 421 -18.77 8.72 -7.04
C ALA A 421 -17.47 9.48 -6.69
N MET A 422 -17.24 9.76 -5.41
CA MET A 422 -16.05 10.46 -4.93
C MET A 422 -14.88 9.49 -4.84
N THR A 423 -13.65 9.98 -5.05
CA THR A 423 -12.42 9.18 -4.96
C THR A 423 -11.38 9.84 -4.07
N GLY A 424 -10.42 9.05 -3.59
CA GLY A 424 -9.21 9.48 -2.92
C GLY A 424 -9.44 10.29 -1.65
N ALA A 425 -8.60 11.30 -1.45
CA ALA A 425 -8.66 12.18 -0.29
C ALA A 425 -10.02 12.87 -0.11
N ALA A 426 -10.67 13.23 -1.22
CA ALA A 426 -12.00 13.84 -1.19
C ALA A 426 -13.07 12.84 -0.72
N ASN A 427 -12.98 11.57 -1.15
CA ASN A 427 -13.86 10.51 -0.68
C ASN A 427 -13.73 10.29 0.82
N VAL A 428 -12.49 10.10 1.30
CA VAL A 428 -12.22 9.93 2.73
C VAL A 428 -12.75 11.10 3.54
N ALA A 429 -12.52 12.33 3.09
CA ALA A 429 -13.00 13.51 3.80
C ALA A 429 -14.54 13.55 3.90
N ALA A 430 -15.23 13.19 2.82
CA ALA A 430 -16.69 13.14 2.79
C ALA A 430 -17.26 12.04 3.69
N GLN A 431 -16.70 10.82 3.66
CA GLN A 431 -17.25 9.67 4.40
C GLN A 431 -16.88 9.66 5.89
N THR A 432 -15.81 10.36 6.27
CA THR A 432 -15.39 10.51 7.68
C THR A 432 -15.90 11.81 8.31
N GLY A 433 -16.33 12.78 7.50
CA GLY A 433 -16.68 14.12 7.99
C GLY A 433 -15.48 14.91 8.54
N GLN A 434 -14.25 14.49 8.23
CA GLN A 434 -13.01 15.12 8.68
C GLN A 434 -12.16 15.57 7.49
N PRO A 435 -11.50 16.74 7.54
CA PRO A 435 -10.51 17.11 6.54
C PRO A 435 -9.43 16.04 6.40
N PHE A 436 -9.12 15.64 5.17
CA PHE A 436 -8.10 14.61 4.92
C PHE A 436 -6.74 14.89 5.59
N PRO A 437 -6.21 16.13 5.60
CA PRO A 437 -4.97 16.42 6.33
C PRO A 437 -5.02 16.13 7.83
N GLN A 438 -6.18 16.28 8.46
CA GLN A 438 -6.38 15.96 9.87
C GLN A 438 -6.37 14.45 10.09
N THR A 439 -7.09 13.68 9.26
CA THR A 439 -7.12 12.22 9.33
C THR A 439 -5.73 11.61 9.13
N VAL A 440 -4.98 12.07 8.12
CA VAL A 440 -3.60 11.61 7.86
C VAL A 440 -2.66 12.00 9.01
N SER A 441 -2.79 13.21 9.58
CA SER A 441 -1.96 13.63 10.71
C SER A 441 -2.17 12.74 11.94
N ARG A 442 -3.41 12.37 12.22
CA ARG A 442 -3.76 11.48 13.34
C ARG A 442 -3.29 10.05 13.10
N TRP A 443 -3.47 9.53 11.87
CA TRP A 443 -2.92 8.24 11.48
C TRP A 443 -1.40 8.16 11.66
N ALA A 444 -0.67 9.20 11.23
CA ALA A 444 0.77 9.28 11.39
C ALA A 444 1.18 9.21 12.88
N LEU A 445 0.47 9.89 13.77
CA LEU A 445 0.71 9.73 15.21
C LEU A 445 0.33 8.32 15.71
N ALA A 446 -0.81 7.78 15.30
CA ALA A 446 -1.30 6.46 15.70
C ALA A 446 -0.32 5.34 15.38
N ASN A 447 0.36 5.43 14.23
CA ASN A 447 1.45 4.54 13.83
C ASN A 447 2.60 4.44 14.83
N TRP A 448 2.72 5.36 15.80
CA TRP A 448 3.71 5.24 16.86
C TRP A 448 3.09 5.14 18.26
N VAL A 449 2.02 5.87 18.56
CA VAL A 449 1.52 5.95 19.94
C VAL A 449 0.41 4.97 20.32
N SER A 450 -0.25 4.33 19.35
CA SER A 450 -1.47 3.56 19.59
C SER A 450 -1.38 2.59 20.77
N ASP A 451 -0.34 1.77 20.83
CA ASP A 451 -0.08 0.81 21.90
C ASP A 451 1.28 1.04 22.58
N LEU A 452 1.71 2.30 22.68
CA LEU A 452 2.97 2.68 23.31
C LEU A 452 2.96 2.39 24.83
N PRO A 453 3.87 1.54 25.35
CA PRO A 453 3.89 1.23 26.77
C PRO A 453 4.10 2.46 27.65
N GLY A 454 3.29 2.60 28.70
CA GLY A 454 3.36 3.71 29.66
C GLY A 454 2.77 5.03 29.14
N PHE A 455 2.16 5.05 27.95
CA PHE A 455 1.48 6.21 27.40
C PHE A 455 0.02 5.86 27.08
N THR A 456 -0.92 6.68 27.55
CA THR A 456 -2.34 6.54 27.18
C THR A 456 -2.62 7.41 25.97
N ALA A 457 -2.68 6.80 24.79
CA ALA A 457 -3.00 7.52 23.57
C ALA A 457 -4.46 8.04 23.60
N PRO A 458 -4.73 9.27 23.10
CA PRO A 458 -6.09 9.71 22.79
C PRO A 458 -6.79 8.71 21.86
N SER A 459 -8.12 8.58 21.98
CA SER A 459 -8.90 7.58 21.21
C SER A 459 -8.70 7.72 19.70
N GLU A 460 -8.56 8.95 19.20
CA GLU A 460 -8.34 9.20 17.77
C GLU A 460 -6.93 8.85 17.28
N LEU A 461 -6.01 8.51 18.19
CA LEU A 461 -4.63 8.12 17.89
C LEU A 461 -4.39 6.62 18.16
N GLN A 462 -5.45 5.81 18.16
CA GLN A 462 -5.40 4.37 18.41
C GLN A 462 -5.82 3.55 17.18
N TYR A 463 -5.20 2.40 17.04
CA TYR A 463 -5.76 1.22 16.39
C TYR A 463 -6.49 0.41 17.46
N THR A 464 -7.74 0.03 17.19
CA THR A 464 -8.56 -0.79 18.10
C THR A 464 -8.56 -2.26 17.70
N SER A 465 -8.32 -2.57 16.43
CA SER A 465 -8.31 -3.94 15.90
C SER A 465 -6.93 -4.59 15.90
N TRP A 466 -5.88 -3.79 16.12
CA TRP A 466 -4.48 -4.22 16.12
C TRP A 466 -3.68 -3.54 17.23
N HIS A 467 -2.71 -4.26 17.79
CA HIS A 467 -1.71 -3.74 18.71
C HIS A 467 -0.32 -3.99 18.10
N PHE A 468 0.10 -3.10 17.20
CA PHE A 468 1.25 -3.35 16.33
C PHE A 468 2.58 -3.56 17.06
N ARG A 469 2.84 -2.89 18.18
CA ARG A 469 4.06 -3.16 18.99
C ARG A 469 4.04 -4.56 19.55
N THR A 470 2.88 -5.03 20.00
CA THR A 470 2.72 -6.39 20.52
C THR A 470 2.83 -7.42 19.40
N THR A 471 2.11 -7.19 18.29
CA THR A 471 2.10 -8.08 17.12
C THR A 471 3.48 -8.22 16.50
N PHE A 472 4.15 -7.10 16.18
CA PHE A 472 5.49 -7.14 15.61
C PHE A 472 6.53 -7.67 16.59
N GLY A 473 6.39 -7.41 17.89
CA GLY A 473 7.24 -8.01 18.91
C GLY A 473 7.13 -9.54 18.93
N SER A 474 5.92 -10.07 18.80
CA SER A 474 5.69 -11.52 18.68
C SER A 474 6.27 -12.09 17.39
N LEU A 475 6.06 -11.42 16.26
CA LEU A 475 6.59 -11.86 14.95
C LEU A 475 8.12 -11.81 14.89
N HIS A 476 8.75 -10.82 15.52
CA HIS A 476 10.20 -10.74 15.68
C HIS A 476 10.75 -11.96 16.44
N ASN A 477 10.11 -12.36 17.53
CA ASN A 477 10.51 -13.54 18.30
C ASN A 477 10.35 -14.86 17.51
N GLN A 478 9.36 -14.92 16.61
CA GLN A 478 9.09 -16.12 15.80
C GLN A 478 9.98 -16.19 14.55
N ASN A 479 10.22 -15.05 13.90
CA ASN A 479 10.94 -14.95 12.63
C ASN A 479 11.72 -13.63 12.52
N PRO A 480 12.88 -13.53 13.20
CA PRO A 480 13.70 -12.32 13.19
C PRO A 480 14.35 -12.02 11.84
N THR A 481 14.35 -12.98 10.90
CA THR A 481 14.83 -12.74 9.52
C THR A 481 13.89 -11.78 8.79
N ASN A 482 12.57 -12.02 8.88
CA ASN A 482 11.57 -11.20 8.21
C ASN A 482 11.15 -9.98 9.05
N PHE A 483 11.22 -10.11 10.37
CA PHE A 483 10.88 -9.07 11.32
C PHE A 483 12.11 -8.74 12.18
N PRO A 484 13.15 -8.07 11.65
CA PRO A 484 14.42 -7.86 12.37
C PRO A 484 14.34 -6.98 13.62
N LEU A 485 13.28 -6.20 13.79
CA LEU A 485 13.04 -5.31 14.91
C LEU A 485 11.71 -5.70 15.58
N ALA A 486 11.69 -5.71 16.92
CA ALA A 486 10.44 -5.91 17.67
C ALA A 486 9.39 -4.83 17.37
N TYR A 487 9.84 -3.61 17.02
CA TYR A 487 9.00 -2.59 16.43
C TYR A 487 9.77 -1.84 15.33
N PRO A 488 9.28 -1.82 14.08
CA PRO A 488 10.03 -1.27 12.95
C PRO A 488 10.15 0.26 12.96
N LEU A 489 9.17 0.97 13.54
CA LEU A 489 9.16 2.43 13.55
C LEU A 489 9.99 2.97 14.73
N VAL A 490 11.24 3.33 14.44
CA VAL A 490 12.21 3.87 15.40
C VAL A 490 12.50 5.34 15.09
N PRO A 491 11.89 6.30 15.81
CA PRO A 491 12.16 7.72 15.62
C PRO A 491 13.60 8.10 15.98
N THR A 492 14.17 9.07 15.26
CA THR A 492 15.43 9.71 15.66
C THR A 492 15.26 10.36 17.03
N PHE A 493 16.18 10.09 17.96
CA PHE A 493 16.16 10.66 19.31
C PHE A 493 17.19 11.78 19.43
N SER A 494 16.78 12.98 19.83
CA SER A 494 17.67 14.13 20.00
C SER A 494 17.15 15.11 21.07
N ALA A 495 18.04 15.95 21.60
CA ALA A 495 17.61 17.13 22.33
C ALA A 495 16.84 18.06 21.39
N GLY A 496 15.75 18.68 21.86
CA GLY A 496 14.93 19.58 21.04
C GLY A 496 15.73 20.73 20.42
N SER A 497 16.70 21.27 21.17
CA SER A 497 17.62 22.33 20.73
C SER A 497 18.73 21.86 19.77
N ALA A 498 18.74 20.57 19.41
CA ALA A 498 19.74 19.96 18.53
C ALA A 498 19.10 19.19 17.38
N VAL A 499 17.79 19.35 17.14
CA VAL A 499 17.13 18.76 15.98
C VAL A 499 17.71 19.38 14.70
N ASN A 500 18.22 18.53 13.81
CA ASN A 500 18.72 18.95 12.51
C ASN A 500 18.50 17.80 11.52
N LEU A 501 17.40 17.90 10.78
CA LEU A 501 16.89 16.89 9.88
C LEU A 501 16.68 17.51 8.49
N SER A 502 16.96 16.76 7.44
CA SER A 502 16.60 17.11 6.07
C SER A 502 16.21 15.87 5.29
N GLY A 503 15.48 16.06 4.20
CA GLY A 503 15.07 14.96 3.33
C GLY A 503 14.08 15.42 2.27
N THR A 504 13.31 14.46 1.76
CA THR A 504 12.23 14.68 0.80
C THR A 504 10.93 14.19 1.43
N LEU A 505 9.90 15.05 1.43
CA LEU A 505 8.54 14.66 1.76
C LEU A 505 7.84 14.27 0.47
N TRP A 506 7.23 13.09 0.48
CA TRP A 506 6.34 12.62 -0.58
C TRP A 506 4.89 12.75 -0.10
N SER A 507 3.96 12.84 -1.03
CA SER A 507 2.53 12.94 -0.74
C SER A 507 2.04 11.85 0.24
N GLY A 508 1.64 12.24 1.45
CA GLY A 508 1.21 11.30 2.49
C GLY A 508 2.34 10.60 3.25
N SER A 509 3.56 11.13 3.22
CA SER A 509 4.75 10.57 3.87
C SER A 509 5.39 11.55 4.86
N GLY A 510 6.31 11.07 5.69
CA GLY A 510 7.10 11.95 6.55
C GLY A 510 8.06 11.23 7.47
N ALA A 511 8.59 11.96 8.45
CA ALA A 511 9.60 11.45 9.37
C ALA A 511 9.16 11.55 10.82
N TYR A 512 9.84 10.82 11.71
CA TYR A 512 9.56 10.79 13.14
C TYR A 512 10.80 11.20 13.93
N VAL A 513 10.63 12.17 14.82
CA VAL A 513 11.67 12.63 15.74
C VAL A 513 11.11 12.63 17.16
N ARG A 514 11.87 12.06 18.10
CA ARG A 514 11.67 12.24 19.53
C ARG A 514 12.57 13.37 20.01
N ALA A 515 11.97 14.52 20.27
CA ALA A 515 12.64 15.70 20.80
C ALA A 515 12.48 15.73 22.32
N VAL A 516 13.59 15.65 23.06
CA VAL A 516 13.60 15.71 24.53
C VAL A 516 14.11 17.04 25.06
N GLN A 517 13.57 17.44 26.19
CA GLN A 517 13.93 18.66 26.90
C GLN A 517 14.09 18.35 28.40
N PRO A 518 15.34 18.21 28.90
CA PRO A 518 15.60 17.92 30.31
C PRO A 518 15.01 18.98 31.27
N PRO A 519 14.89 18.67 32.57
CA PRO A 519 14.44 19.63 33.58
C PRO A 519 15.24 20.93 33.53
N SER A 520 14.58 22.07 33.73
CA SER A 520 15.16 23.43 33.70
C SER A 520 15.80 23.84 32.35
N SER A 521 15.58 23.09 31.27
CA SER A 521 16.09 23.48 29.95
C SER A 521 15.33 24.69 29.40
N ALA A 522 16.06 25.59 28.73
CA ALA A 522 15.48 26.73 28.05
C ALA A 522 14.48 26.33 26.95
N ALA A 523 13.64 27.28 26.56
CA ALA A 523 12.81 27.17 25.37
C ALA A 523 13.67 26.90 24.13
N PHE A 524 13.13 26.16 23.16
CA PHE A 524 13.78 25.92 21.89
C PHE A 524 12.79 26.11 20.74
N THR A 525 13.31 26.33 19.54
CA THR A 525 12.50 26.57 18.35
C THR A 525 12.92 25.62 17.25
N LEU A 526 11.94 25.10 16.52
CA LEU A 526 12.12 24.35 15.28
C LEU A 526 11.65 25.16 14.08
N HIS A 527 12.45 25.14 13.02
CA HIS A 527 12.15 25.71 11.71
C HIS A 527 11.89 24.58 10.71
N PHE A 528 10.65 24.47 10.23
CA PHE A 528 10.24 23.56 9.17
C PHE A 528 10.14 24.32 7.84
N SER A 529 11.15 24.15 6.99
CA SER A 529 11.37 24.96 5.79
C SER A 529 11.85 24.14 4.60
N GLY A 530 11.94 24.75 3.43
CA GLY A 530 12.73 24.22 2.32
C GLY A 530 14.25 24.38 2.57
N PRO A 531 15.11 23.75 1.75
CA PRO A 531 16.57 23.74 1.95
C PRO A 531 17.25 25.11 2.04
N SER A 532 16.65 26.15 1.44
CA SER A 532 17.15 27.53 1.47
C SER A 532 16.55 28.39 2.59
N GLY A 533 15.81 27.79 3.53
CA GLY A 533 15.09 28.50 4.60
C GLY A 533 13.77 29.14 4.16
N GLY A 534 13.38 28.99 2.89
CA GLY A 534 12.07 29.40 2.37
C GLY A 534 10.93 28.46 2.79
N PRO A 535 9.66 28.78 2.47
CA PRO A 535 8.53 27.92 2.81
C PRO A 535 8.63 26.56 2.10
N VAL A 536 8.18 25.50 2.79
CA VAL A 536 7.99 24.18 2.16
C VAL A 536 6.89 24.29 1.09
N SER A 537 7.06 23.60 -0.04
CA SER A 537 6.09 23.65 -1.15
C SER A 537 4.68 23.25 -0.67
N PRO A 538 3.64 24.04 -0.96
CA PRO A 538 2.26 23.71 -0.58
C PRO A 538 1.69 22.51 -1.37
N ALA A 539 2.36 22.06 -2.44
CA ALA A 539 1.91 20.96 -3.28
C ALA A 539 1.75 19.62 -2.53
N ILE A 540 2.46 19.46 -1.40
CA ILE A 540 2.41 18.27 -0.54
C ILE A 540 1.58 18.48 0.74
N VAL A 541 0.90 19.63 0.88
CA VAL A 541 0.14 20.01 2.09
C VAL A 541 0.99 19.79 3.37
N PRO A 542 2.10 20.53 3.52
CA PRO A 542 3.05 20.28 4.59
C PRO A 542 2.42 20.54 5.97
N ARG A 543 2.75 19.71 6.96
CA ARG A 543 2.35 19.86 8.36
C ARG A 543 3.54 19.56 9.27
N LEU A 544 3.74 20.38 10.30
CA LEU A 544 4.53 19.97 11.46
C LEU A 544 3.57 19.44 12.52
N ILE A 545 3.56 18.13 12.70
CA ILE A 545 2.71 17.47 13.69
C ILE A 545 3.53 17.28 14.97
N VAL A 546 2.98 17.70 16.10
CA VAL A 546 3.65 17.63 17.40
C VAL A 546 2.70 17.02 18.42
N LEU A 547 3.15 15.98 19.12
CA LEU A 547 2.45 15.35 20.24
C LEU A 547 3.35 15.38 21.47
N ARG A 548 2.83 15.77 22.64
CA ARG A 548 3.57 15.66 23.89
C ARG A 548 3.37 14.28 24.54
N ILE A 549 4.46 13.58 24.75
CA ILE A 549 4.51 12.24 25.35
C ILE A 549 4.59 12.31 26.88
N ARG A 550 5.40 13.24 27.41
CA ARG A 550 5.54 13.54 28.86
C ARG A 550 5.97 14.98 29.07
#